data_AF-A0A4R7Z9Y2-F1
#
_entry.id   AF-A0A4R7Z9Y2-F1
#
_cell.length_a   1.000
_cell.length_b   1.000
_cell.length_c   1.000
_cell.angle_alpha   90.00
_cell.angle_beta   90.00
_cell.angle_gamma   90.00
#
_symmetry.space_group_name_H-M   'P 1'
#
loop_
_entity.id
_entity.type
_entity.pdbx_description
1 polymer ?
#
loop_
_entity_poly.entity_id
_entity_poly.type
_entity_poly.pdbx_seq_one_letter_code
_entity_poly.pdbx_strand_id
1 'polypeptide(L)' 'MIISIISNNQIADFKVEENQVILDVLNIIAKDSNLSLHLDGLQYVTSKRKKESVSIKKTFQEAGIYNGDILYIGG' A
#
# COMPACT_ATOMS: atom_id res chain seq x y z
N MET A 1 5.55 5.89 -9.85
CA MET A 1 5.15 4.52 -10.22
C MET A 1 3.66 4.28 -9.97
N ILE A 2 3.06 3.27 -10.59
CA ILE A 2 1.69 2.82 -10.31
C ILE A 2 1.74 1.60 -9.39
N ILE A 3 0.93 1.58 -8.35
CA ILE A 3 0.69 0.42 -7.48
C ILE A 3 -0.80 0.11 -7.47
N SER A 4 -1.15 -1.16 -7.30
CA SER A 4 -2.54 -1.57 -7.04
C SER A 4 -2.69 -1.89 -5.56
N ILE A 5 -3.72 -1.32 -4.93
CA ILE A 5 -4.07 -1.63 -3.55
C ILE A 5 -5.34 -2.46 -3.54
N ILE A 6 -5.31 -3.57 -2.82
CA ILE A 6 -6.48 -4.42 -2.58
C ILE A 6 -6.85 -4.33 -1.10
N SER A 7 -8.09 -3.94 -0.82
CA SER A 7 -8.66 -3.93 0.52
C SER A 7 -10.16 -4.23 0.46
N ASN A 8 -10.69 -5.06 1.37
CA ASN A 8 -12.11 -5.40 1.44
C ASN A 8 -12.74 -5.82 0.08
N ASN A 9 -12.05 -6.66 -0.69
CA ASN A 9 -12.42 -7.10 -2.05
C ASN A 9 -12.52 -5.97 -3.11
N GLN A 10 -12.11 -4.75 -2.78
CA GLN A 10 -11.96 -3.66 -3.74
C GLN A 10 -10.52 -3.57 -4.20
N ILE A 11 -10.32 -3.17 -5.45
CA ILE A 11 -9.02 -2.91 -6.05
C ILE A 11 -9.01 -1.51 -6.65
N ALA A 12 -7.96 -0.76 -6.39
CA ALA A 12 -7.74 0.55 -6.99
C ALA A 12 -6.25 0.77 -7.28
N ASP A 13 -5.99 1.45 -8.39
CA ASP A 13 -4.64 1.80 -8.82
C ASP A 13 -4.31 3.23 -8.40
N PHE A 14 -3.11 3.42 -7.85
CA PHE A 14 -2.62 4.71 -7.37
C PHE A 14 -1.28 5.04 -7.98
N LYS A 15 -1.12 6.29 -8.41
CA LYS A 15 0.17 6.85 -8.76
C LYS A 15 0.87 7.37 -7.50
N VAL A 16 2.04 6.82 -7.22
CA VAL A 16 2.87 7.12 -6.04
C VAL A 16 4.31 7.35 -6.46
N GLU A 17 5.10 8.04 -5.65
CA GLU A 17 6.54 8.19 -5.85
C GLU A 17 7.29 7.15 -5.02
N GLU A 18 8.40 6.62 -5.54
CA GLU A 18 9.14 5.50 -4.92
C GLU A 18 9.75 5.83 -3.55
N ASN A 19 10.03 7.11 -3.32
CA ASN A 19 10.58 7.65 -2.08
C ASN A 19 9.50 8.03 -1.04
N GLN A 20 8.22 7.86 -1.35
CA GLN A 20 7.15 8.11 -0.38
C GLN A 20 7.06 6.98 0.64
N VAL A 21 6.82 7.34 1.90
CA VAL A 21 6.53 6.39 2.97
C VAL A 21 5.16 5.76 2.71
N ILE A 22 5.09 4.43 2.80
CA ILE A 22 3.87 3.67 2.50
C ILE A 22 2.71 4.17 3.37
N LEU A 23 2.91 4.29 4.69
CA LEU A 23 1.89 4.77 5.63
C LEU A 23 1.31 6.13 5.25
N ASP A 24 2.14 7.08 4.82
CA ASP A 24 1.68 8.42 4.46
C ASP A 24 0.78 8.36 3.22
N VAL A 25 1.15 7.55 2.24
CA VAL A 25 0.30 7.31 1.06
C VAL A 25 -1.00 6.63 1.44
N LEU A 26 -0.96 5.61 2.31
CA LEU A 26 -2.19 4.95 2.77
C LEU A 26 -3.12 5.94 3.49
N ASN A 27 -2.57 6.84 4.31
CA ASN A 27 -3.34 7.88 5.01
C ASN A 27 -4.01 8.86 4.03
N ILE A 28 -3.35 9.22 2.93
CA ILE A 28 -3.94 10.05 1.87
C ILE A 28 -5.07 9.28 1.19
N ILE A 29 -4.82 8.03 0.80
CA ILE A 29 -5.82 7.18 0.13
C ILE A 29 -7.05 6.97 1.01
N ALA A 30 -6.87 6.74 2.31
CA ALA A 30 -7.97 6.55 3.26
C ALA A 30 -8.85 7.82 3.42
N LYS A 31 -8.31 9.01 3.12
CA LYS A 31 -9.04 10.29 3.22
C LYS A 31 -9.70 10.70 1.89
N ASP A 32 -9.00 10.49 0.79
CA ASP A 32 -9.35 11.07 -0.51
C ASP A 32 -9.92 10.06 -1.52
N SER A 33 -9.91 8.76 -1.20
CA SER A 33 -10.44 7.73 -2.10
C SER A 33 -11.69 7.06 -1.53
N ASN A 34 -12.51 6.49 -2.42
CA ASN A 34 -13.62 5.62 -2.05
C ASN A 34 -13.17 4.24 -1.53
N LEU A 35 -11.86 4.01 -1.41
CA LEU A 35 -11.30 2.76 -0.91
C LEU A 35 -11.32 2.78 0.63
N SER A 36 -12.19 1.95 1.23
CA SER A 36 -12.27 1.81 2.68
C SER A 36 -11.03 1.09 3.22
N LEU A 37 -10.05 1.86 3.69
CA LEU A 37 -8.83 1.36 4.33
C LEU A 37 -8.94 1.40 5.85
N HIS A 38 -8.78 0.24 6.50
CA HIS A 38 -8.65 0.16 7.95
C HIS A 38 -7.16 0.24 8.33
N LEU A 39 -6.70 1.44 8.70
CA LEU A 39 -5.29 1.70 9.03
C LEU A 39 -5.00 1.66 10.54
N ASP A 40 -6.02 1.58 11.38
CA ASP A 40 -5.84 1.57 12.84
C ASP A 40 -5.04 0.33 13.27
N GLY A 41 -3.91 0.57 13.96
CA GLY A 41 -2.99 -0.49 14.38
C GLY A 41 -2.22 -1.19 13.25
N LEU A 42 -2.38 -0.77 11.98
CA LEU A 42 -1.68 -1.38 10.86
C LEU A 42 -0.18 -1.12 10.96
N GLN A 43 0.63 -2.17 10.86
CA GLN A 43 2.10 -2.07 10.87
C GLN A 43 2.74 -2.61 9.58
N TYR A 44 2.02 -3.47 8.86
CA TYR A 44 2.50 -4.18 7.69
C TYR A 44 1.43 -4.28 6.62
N VAL A 45 1.87 -4.36 5.36
CA VAL A 45 1.04 -4.73 4.20
C VAL A 45 1.65 -5.95 3.53
N THR A 46 0.85 -6.74 2.83
CA THR A 46 1.37 -7.91 2.13
C THR A 46 1.65 -7.56 0.67
N SER A 47 2.90 -7.71 0.24
CA SER A 47 3.26 -7.59 -1.18
C SER A 47 2.99 -8.91 -1.90
N LYS A 48 2.14 -8.88 -2.94
CA LYS A 48 1.83 -10.08 -3.73
C LYS A 48 3.05 -10.67 -4.41
N ARG A 49 3.91 -9.81 -4.94
CA ARG A 49 5.10 -10.21 -5.71
C ARG A 49 6.10 -10.94 -4.83
N LYS A 50 6.35 -10.39 -3.65
CA LYS A 50 7.33 -10.91 -2.70
C LYS A 50 6.75 -12.02 -1.81
N LYS A 51 5.42 -12.13 -1.75
CA LYS A 51 4.67 -13.02 -0.83
C LYS A 51 5.08 -12.81 0.63
N GLU A 52 5.43 -11.58 0.98
CA GLU A 52 5.95 -11.22 2.30
C GLU A 52 5.23 -9.98 2.85
N SER A 53 5.25 -9.88 4.18
CA SER A 53 4.78 -8.70 4.90
C SER A 53 5.87 -7.62 4.89
N VAL A 54 5.47 -6.42 4.50
CA VAL A 54 6.33 -5.26 4.34
C VAL A 54 5.88 -4.21 5.34
N SER A 55 6.84 -3.66 6.10
CA SER A 55 6.52 -2.61 7.06
C SER A 55 6.08 -1.33 6.35
N ILE A 56 4.96 -0.75 6.79
CA ILE A 56 4.42 0.49 6.21
C ILE A 56 5.23 1.74 6.60
N LYS A 57 6.19 1.60 7.53
CA LYS A 57 7.07 2.68 7.97
C LYS A 57 8.24 2.93 7.01
N LYS A 58 8.42 2.06 6.02
CA LYS A 58 9.43 2.20 4.97
C LYS A 58 8.88 2.98 3.78
N THR A 59 9.77 3.54 2.98
CA THR A 59 9.44 3.98 1.62
C THR A 59 9.15 2.78 0.71
N PHE A 60 8.48 3.01 -0.42
CA PHE A 60 8.26 1.94 -1.40
C PHE A 60 9.57 1.33 -1.91
N GLN A 61 10.58 2.17 -2.16
CA GLN A 61 11.90 1.73 -2.61
C GLN A 61 12.60 0.86 -1.56
N GLU A 62 12.63 1.27 -0.29
CA GLU A 62 13.22 0.48 0.81
C GLU A 62 12.48 -0.83 1.09
N ALA A 63 11.17 -0.82 0.82
CA ALA A 63 10.32 -2.00 0.86
C ALA A 63 10.55 -2.94 -0.34
N GLY A 64 11.27 -2.49 -1.37
CA GLY A 64 11.42 -3.21 -2.63
C GLY A 64 10.08 -3.40 -3.35
N ILE A 65 9.21 -2.40 -3.29
CA ILE A 65 7.95 -2.31 -4.02
C ILE A 65 8.21 -1.48 -5.28
N TYR A 66 7.81 -2.03 -6.43
CA TYR A 66 8.07 -1.42 -7.73
C TYR A 66 6.77 -1.20 -8.53
N ASN A 67 6.92 -0.53 -9.67
CA ASN A 67 5.81 -0.28 -10.59
C ASN A 67 5.06 -1.57 -10.97
N GLY A 68 3.74 -1.56 -10.82
CA GLY A 68 2.86 -2.69 -11.08
C GLY A 68 2.69 -3.66 -9.91
N ASP A 69 3.35 -3.42 -8.77
CA ASP A 69 3.17 -4.27 -7.60
C ASP A 69 1.78 -4.09 -6.98
N ILE A 70 1.30 -5.19 -6.39
CA ILE A 70 0.00 -5.28 -5.73
C ILE A 70 0.22 -5.40 -4.23
N LEU A 71 -0.39 -4.50 -3.46
CA LEU A 71 -0.37 -4.49 -2.01
C LEU A 71 -1.73 -4.88 -1.46
N TYR A 72 -1.75 -5.86 -0.58
CA TYR A 72 -2.94 -6.25 0.17
C TYR A 72 -2.93 -5.55 1.52
N ILE A 73 -4.02 -4.82 1.79
CA ILE A 73 -4.29 -4.15 3.06
C ILE A 73 -5.47 -4.84 3.70
N GLY A 74 -5.19 -5.62 4.74
CA GLY A 74 -6.19 -6.41 5.44
C GLY A 74 -5.62 -7.76 5.87
N GLY A 75 -5.72 -7.99 7.17
CA GLY A 75 -5.77 -9.26 7.87
C GLY A 75 -6.95 -9.21 8.83
#